data_AF-A0A959F2S7-F1
#
_entry.id   AF-A0A959F2S7-F1
#
_cell.length_a   1.000
_cell.length_b   1.000
_cell.length_c   1.000
_cell.angle_alpha   90.00
_cell.angle_beta   90.00
_cell.angle_gamma   90.00
#
_symmetry.space_group_name_H-M   'P 1'
#
loop_
_entity.id
_entity.type
_entity.pdbx_description
1 polymer ?
#
loop_
_entity_poly.entity_id
_entity_poly.type
_entity_poly.pdbx_seq_one_letter_code
_entity_poly.pdbx_strand_id
1 'polypeptide(L)' 'LYTGVGFLCLMGTLYGLSQWTLDLPATGFWSFPAGLLLLAGIWLAAQVGQRKGREQTLQLHAFYTQAVYSLKV' A
#
# COMPACT_ATOMS: atom_id res chain seq x y z
N LEU A 1 3.74 -0.29 -5.75
CA LEU A 1 3.92 -1.11 -4.54
C LEU A 1 3.33 -2.52 -4.68
N TYR A 2 2.03 -2.65 -4.99
CA TYR A 2 1.35 -3.96 -5.06
C TYR A 2 2.08 -5.02 -5.90
N THR A 3 2.53 -4.67 -7.12
CA THR A 3 3.28 -5.58 -7.99
C THR A 3 4.61 -6.05 -7.39
N GLY A 4 5.33 -5.14 -6.72
CA GLY A 4 6.61 -5.48 -6.07
C GLY A 4 6.42 -6.43 -4.89
N VAL A 5 5.38 -6.20 -4.08
CA VAL A 5 5.03 -7.10 -2.96
C VAL A 5 4.58 -8.46 -3.47
N GLY A 6 3.76 -8.50 -4.51
CA GLY A 6 3.34 -9.75 -5.16
C GLY A 6 4.52 -10.54 -5.72
N PHE A 7 5.47 -9.86 -6.36
CA PHE A 7 6.69 -10.49 -6.86
C PHE A 7 7.54 -11.10 -5.73
N LEU A 8 7.78 -10.37 -4.65
CA LEU A 8 8.55 -10.87 -3.50
C LEU A 8 7.85 -12.05 -2.82
N CYS A 9 6.52 -11.99 -2.71
CA CYS A 9 5.70 -13.05 -2.15
C CYS A 9 5.85 -14.34 -2.98
N LEU A 10 5.72 -14.23 -4.30
CA LEU A 10 5.88 -15.33 -5.26
C LEU A 10 7.29 -15.92 -5.18
N MET A 11 8.33 -15.09 -5.24
CA MET A 11 9.72 -15.54 -5.12
C MET A 11 10.00 -16.26 -3.79
N GLY A 12 9.51 -15.73 -2.67
CA GLY A 12 9.68 -16.35 -1.36
C GLY A 12 8.96 -17.70 -1.25
N THR A 13 7.76 -17.83 -1.83
CA THR A 13 7.05 -19.12 -1.87
C THR A 13 7.74 -20.15 -2.75
N LEU A 14 8.27 -19.75 -3.91
CA LEU A 14 9.07 -20.63 -4.77
C LEU A 14 10.35 -21.09 -4.05
N TYR A 15 10.99 -20.19 -3.30
CA TYR A 15 12.13 -20.53 -2.46
C TYR A 15 11.75 -21.51 -1.34
N GLY A 16 10.61 -21.30 -0.68
CA GLY A 16 10.07 -22.23 0.33
C GLY A 16 9.75 -23.61 -0.25
N LEU A 17 9.18 -23.66 -1.45
CA LEU A 17 8.97 -24.90 -2.21
C LEU A 17 10.30 -25.62 -2.48
N SER A 18 11.33 -24.89 -2.92
CA SER A 18 12.66 -25.47 -3.11
C SER A 18 13.24 -26.03 -1.82
N GLN A 19 13.17 -25.30 -0.70
CA GLN A 19 13.61 -25.80 0.61
C GLN A 19 12.85 -27.07 1.02
N TRP A 20 11.53 -27.10 0.78
CA TRP A 20 10.72 -28.27 1.10
C TRP A 20 11.13 -29.50 0.27
N THR A 21 11.47 -29.33 -1.01
CA THR A 21 11.99 -30.43 -1.83
C THR A 21 13.37 -30.94 -1.41
N LEU A 22 14.13 -30.13 -0.66
CA LEU A 22 15.47 -30.45 -0.14
C LEU A 22 15.43 -30.99 1.30
N ASP A 23 14.24 -31.29 1.85
CA ASP A 23 14.02 -31.64 3.26
C ASP A 23 14.60 -30.61 4.25
N LEU A 24 14.74 -29.36 3.79
CA LEU A 24 15.14 -28.23 4.62
C LEU A 24 13.92 -27.59 5.28
N PRO A 25 14.08 -26.94 6.45
CA PRO A 25 13.02 -26.14 7.03
C PRO A 25 12.57 -25.05 6.04
N ALA A 26 11.31 -25.12 5.61
CA ALA A 26 10.72 -24.29 4.57
C ALA A 26 10.38 -22.87 5.05
N THR A 27 11.40 -22.14 5.52
CA THR A 27 11.30 -20.76 5.99
C THR A 27 10.76 -19.81 4.92
N GLY A 28 10.94 -20.14 3.64
CA GLY A 28 10.38 -19.36 2.52
C GLY A 28 8.85 -19.25 2.54
N PHE A 29 8.11 -20.21 3.10
CA PHE A 29 6.65 -20.10 3.17
C PHE A 29 6.14 -18.95 4.04
N TRP A 30 6.96 -18.42 4.96
CA TRP A 30 6.63 -17.24 5.74
C TRP A 30 6.55 -15.95 4.89
N SER A 31 7.09 -15.95 3.67
CA SER A 31 6.94 -14.81 2.75
C SER A 31 5.48 -14.54 2.41
N PHE A 32 4.64 -15.59 2.38
CA PHE A 32 3.23 -15.48 2.04
C PHE A 32 2.41 -14.72 3.09
N PRO A 33 2.37 -15.15 4.37
CA PRO A 33 1.67 -14.39 5.41
C PRO A 33 2.29 -13.00 5.62
N ALA A 34 3.62 -12.87 5.55
CA ALA A 34 4.27 -11.57 5.66
C ALA A 34 3.86 -10.61 4.52
N GLY A 35 3.81 -11.11 3.28
CA GLY A 35 3.35 -10.33 2.12
C GLY A 35 1.89 -9.90 2.24
N LEU A 36 1.02 -10.78 2.76
CA LEU A 36 -0.40 -10.50 2.96
C LEU A 36 -0.62 -9.41 4.02
N LEU A 37 0.10 -9.48 5.15
CA LEU A 37 0.10 -8.43 6.18
C LEU A 37 0.58 -7.10 5.63
N LEU A 38 1.64 -7.12 4.80
CA LEU A 38 2.20 -5.92 4.21
C LEU A 38 1.22 -5.28 3.19
N LEU A 39 0.52 -6.09 2.40
CA LEU A 39 -0.56 -5.62 1.51
C LEU A 39 -1.70 -4.97 2.29
N ALA A 40 -2.14 -5.58 3.39
CA ALA A 40 -3.15 -5.01 4.27
C ALA A 40 -2.70 -3.66 4.85
N GLY A 41 -1.43 -3.56 5.28
CA GLY A 41 -0.83 -2.32 5.76
C GLY A 41 -0.81 -1.22 4.70
N ILE A 42 -0.42 -1.54 3.46
CA ILE A 42 -0.44 -0.60 2.33
C ILE A 42 -1.87 -0.11 2.07
N TRP A 43 -2.84 -1.02 2.07
CA TRP A 43 -4.24 -0.67 1.82
C TRP A 43 -4.78 0.28 2.90
N LEU A 44 -4.51 0.01 4.18
CA LEU A 44 -4.89 0.89 5.29
C LEU A 44 -4.22 2.27 5.17
N ALA A 45 -2.92 2.30 4.91
CA ALA A 45 -2.19 3.55 4.73
C ALA A 45 -2.74 4.37 3.55
N ALA A 46 -3.05 3.71 2.44
CA ALA A 46 -3.66 4.34 1.28
C ALA A 46 -5.04 4.93 1.60
N GLN A 47 -5.88 4.18 2.33
CA GLN A 47 -7.21 4.65 2.73
C GLN A 47 -7.14 5.90 3.63
N VAL A 48 -6.24 5.89 4.63
CA VAL A 48 -6.02 7.05 5.50
C VAL A 48 -5.47 8.24 4.72
N GLY A 49 -4.49 8.00 3.84
CA GLY A 49 -3.88 9.02 2.99
C GLY A 49 -4.90 9.70 2.07
N GLN A 50 -5.74 8.91 1.39
CA GLN A 50 -6.79 9.42 0.51
C GLN A 50 -7.83 10.26 1.27
N ARG A 51 -8.23 9.85 2.47
CA ARG A 51 -9.18 10.62 3.29
C ARG A 51 -8.61 11.98 3.68
N LYS A 52 -7.39 12.01 4.20
CA LYS A 52 -6.71 13.26 4.58
C LYS A 52 -6.48 14.17 3.37
N GLY A 53 -6.00 13.60 2.26
CA GLY A 53 -5.79 14.34 1.02
C GLY A 53 -7.08 14.99 0.52
N ARG A 54 -8.20 14.26 0.53
CA ARG A 54 -9.51 14.80 0.13
C ARG A 54 -9.94 15.98 0.99
N GLU A 55 -9.82 15.88 2.32
CA GLU A 55 -10.17 16.97 3.24
C GLU A 55 -9.33 18.22 2.97
N GLN A 56 -8.01 18.05 2.78
CA GLN A 56 -7.11 19.15 2.46
C GLN A 56 -7.41 19.79 1.09
N THR A 57 -7.69 18.99 0.06
CA THR A 57 -8.06 19.50 -1.27
C THR A 57 -9.35 20.32 -1.22
N LEU A 58 -10.37 19.86 -0.47
CA LEU A 58 -11.63 20.59 -0.31
C LEU A 58 -11.43 21.93 0.40
N GLN A 59 -10.63 21.97 1.47
CA GLN A 59 -10.30 23.20 2.19
C GLN A 59 -9.57 24.19 1.28
N LEU A 60 -8.58 23.71 0.52
CA LEU A 60 -7.82 24.55 -0.41
C LEU A 60 -8.71 25.10 -1.53
N HIS A 61 -9.60 24.28 -2.08
CA HIS A 61 -10.56 24.70 -3.10
C HIS A 61 -11.52 25.76 -2.57
N ALA A 62 -12.05 25.60 -1.35
CA ALA A 62 -12.94 26.58 -0.73
C ALA A 62 -12.23 27.91 -0.51
N PHE A 63 -11.00 27.88 0.01
CA PHE A 63 -10.17 29.08 0.18
C PHE A 63 -9.91 29.79 -1.14
N TYR A 64 -9.48 29.06 -2.17
CA TYR A 64 -9.21 29.63 -3.50
C TYR A 64 -10.47 30.27 -4.10
N THR A 65 -11.61 29.59 -4.01
CA THR A 65 -12.88 30.08 -4.51
C THR A 65 -13.27 31.39 -3.81
N GLN A 66 -13.16 31.44 -2.47
CA GLN A 66 -13.44 32.64 -1.70
C GLN A 66 -12.53 33.82 -2.09
N ALA A 67 -11.23 33.56 -2.27
CA ALA A 67 -10.28 34.58 -2.69
C ALA A 67 -10.63 35.15 -4.08
N VAL A 68 -10.96 34.29 -5.04
CA VAL A 68 -11.35 34.72 -6.40
C VAL A 68 -12.64 35.55 -6.38
N TYR A 69 -13.63 35.17 -5.58
CA TYR A 69 -14.85 35.96 -5.43
C TYR A 69 -14.59 37.33 -4.80
N SER A 70 -13.70 37.40 -3.79
CA SER A 70 -13.37 38.66 -3.12
C SER A 70 -12.63 39.67 -4.03
N LEU A 71 -11.96 39.19 -5.08
CA LEU A 71 -11.23 40.02 -6.05
C LEU A 71 -12.13 40.57 -7.17
N LYS A 72 -13.32 39.98 -7.36
CA LYS A 72 -14.29 40.38 -8.41
C LYS A 72 -15.30 41.42 -7.93
N VAL A 73 -15.22 41.84 -6.67
CA VAL A 73 -16.01 42.93 -6.06
C VAL A 73 -15.11 44.16 -5.94
#